data_AF-A0A527XTJ6-F1
#
_entry.id   AF-A0A527XTJ6-F1
#
_cell.length_a   1.000
_cell.length_b   1.000
_cell.length_c   1.000
_cell.angle_alpha   90.00
_cell.angle_beta   90.00
_cell.angle_gamma   90.00
#
_symmetry.space_group_name_H-M   'P 1'
#
loop_
_entity.id
_entity.type
_entity.pdbx_description
1 polymer ?
#
loop_
_entity_poly.entity_id
_entity_poly.type
_entity_poly.pdbx_seq_one_letter_code
_entity_poly.pdbx_strand_id
1 'polypeptide(L)'
;VTADKARDMAKASDAKFARGEGGALEGIPLGIKDLFATEGIHTQACSHVLDGFRPRYESTVTSNLWADGAVMLGKLNMDEFAMGSSNETSYYGPVINPWRRSRVDTVVMP
;
A
#
# COMPACT_ATOMS: atom_id res chain seq x y z
N VAL A 1 -0.97 6.50 5.39
CA VAL A 1 -1.34 7.27 4.17
C VAL A 1 -0.12 8.06 3.70
N THR A 2 0.11 8.22 2.39
CA THR A 2 1.32 8.88 1.84
C THR A 2 0.98 9.98 0.83
N ALA A 3 0.04 10.87 1.18
CA ALA A 3 -0.58 11.80 0.24
C ALA A 3 0.39 12.73 -0.50
N ASP A 4 1.44 13.23 0.17
CA ASP A 4 2.38 14.16 -0.47
C ASP A 4 3.34 13.43 -1.41
N LYS A 5 3.88 12.28 -0.98
CA LYS A 5 4.63 11.36 -1.87
C LYS A 5 3.79 10.95 -3.09
N ALA A 6 2.50 10.68 -2.92
CA ALA A 6 1.60 10.35 -4.04
C ALA A 6 1.50 11.50 -5.05
N ARG A 7 1.34 12.74 -4.58
CA ARG A 7 1.29 13.94 -5.44
C ARG A 7 2.61 14.22 -6.14
N ASP A 8 3.74 14.03 -5.46
CA ASP A 8 5.06 14.28 -6.05
C ASP A 8 5.43 13.21 -7.09
N MET A 9 5.06 11.94 -6.84
CA MET A 9 5.14 10.87 -7.84
C MET A 9 4.22 11.15 -9.05
N ALA A 10 2.99 11.63 -8.82
CA ALA A 10 2.08 12.00 -9.91
C ALA A 10 2.64 13.15 -10.79
N LYS A 11 3.18 14.22 -10.19
CA LYS A 11 3.83 15.31 -10.95
C LYS A 11 5.02 14.81 -11.79
N ALA A 12 5.82 13.89 -11.24
CA ALA A 12 6.95 13.30 -11.96
C ALA A 12 6.48 12.42 -13.13
N SER A 13 5.38 11.70 -12.94
CA SER A 13 4.69 10.91 -13.97
C SER A 13 4.14 11.80 -15.09
N ASP A 14 3.39 12.86 -14.76
CA ASP A 14 2.87 13.84 -15.74
C ASP A 14 4.01 14.41 -16.60
N ALA A 15 5.14 14.75 -15.97
CA ALA A 15 6.31 15.29 -16.65
C ALA A 15 6.96 14.28 -17.61
N LYS A 16 7.04 12.98 -17.26
CA LYS A 16 7.51 11.92 -18.18
C LYS A 16 6.53 11.69 -19.32
N PHE A 17 5.24 11.59 -19.01
CA PHE A 17 4.19 11.32 -19.98
C PHE A 17 4.13 12.42 -21.05
N ALA A 18 4.27 13.69 -20.65
CA ALA A 18 4.37 14.84 -21.56
C ALA A 18 5.59 14.81 -22.52
N ARG A 19 6.64 14.05 -22.19
CA ARG A 19 7.82 13.83 -23.07
C ARG A 19 7.70 12.56 -23.94
N GLY A 20 6.65 11.75 -23.76
CA GLY A 20 6.54 10.43 -24.38
C GLY A 20 7.43 9.36 -23.74
N GLU A 21 7.93 9.59 -22.52
CA GLU A 21 8.84 8.72 -21.77
C GLU A 21 8.12 7.87 -20.70
N GLY A 22 6.82 7.60 -20.89
CA GLY A 22 6.01 6.88 -19.92
C GLY A 22 6.39 5.40 -19.79
N GLY A 23 6.54 4.92 -18.56
CA GLY A 23 6.70 3.50 -18.24
C GLY A 23 5.40 2.69 -18.41
N ALA A 24 5.50 1.37 -18.23
CA ALA A 24 4.39 0.44 -18.42
C ALA A 24 3.21 0.65 -17.45
N LEU A 25 3.46 1.29 -16.30
CA LEU A 25 2.49 1.59 -15.24
C LEU A 25 2.46 3.10 -14.92
N GLU A 26 2.87 3.96 -15.85
CA GLU A 26 3.01 5.40 -15.62
C GLU A 26 1.73 6.03 -15.08
N GLY A 27 1.82 6.63 -13.89
CA GLY A 27 0.71 7.32 -13.22
C GLY A 27 -0.31 6.41 -12.55
N ILE A 28 -0.21 5.08 -12.68
CA ILE A 28 -1.20 4.14 -12.14
C ILE A 28 -1.15 4.13 -10.60
N PRO A 29 -2.25 4.47 -9.90
CA PRO A 29 -2.25 4.58 -8.44
C PRO A 29 -2.39 3.22 -7.76
N LEU A 30 -1.46 2.89 -6.86
CA LEU A 30 -1.39 1.61 -6.16
C LEU A 30 -1.44 1.76 -4.64
N GLY A 31 -2.15 0.84 -3.99
CA GLY A 31 -2.05 0.59 -2.55
C GLY A 31 -1.14 -0.62 -2.30
N ILE A 32 -0.18 -0.49 -1.38
CA ILE A 32 0.83 -1.52 -1.10
C ILE A 32 0.49 -2.25 0.20
N LYS A 33 0.31 -3.58 0.17
CA LYS A 33 0.09 -4.38 1.40
C LYS A 33 1.20 -4.12 2.42
N ASP A 34 0.87 -3.97 3.71
CA ASP A 34 1.81 -3.50 4.75
C ASP A 34 2.95 -4.47 5.12
N LEU A 35 3.11 -5.55 4.35
CA LEU A 35 4.23 -6.49 4.40
C LEU A 35 5.45 -6.02 3.58
N PHE A 36 5.22 -5.27 2.50
CA PHE A 36 6.31 -4.85 1.61
C PHE A 36 7.04 -3.64 2.18
N ALA A 37 8.35 -3.77 2.41
CA ALA A 37 9.21 -2.67 2.81
C ALA A 37 9.16 -1.53 1.80
N THR A 38 8.88 -0.31 2.27
CA THR A 38 8.84 0.90 1.45
C THR A 38 9.68 1.99 2.09
N GLU A 39 10.66 2.53 1.37
CA GLU A 39 11.74 3.32 1.99
C GLU A 39 11.22 4.60 2.65
N GLY A 40 11.58 4.81 3.93
CA GLY A 40 11.12 5.93 4.77
C GLY A 40 9.64 5.89 5.16
N ILE A 41 8.85 5.01 4.54
CA ILE A 41 7.42 4.85 4.78
C ILE A 41 7.19 3.74 5.80
N HIS A 42 6.46 4.11 6.86
CA HIS A 42 5.89 3.25 7.88
C HIS A 42 5.46 1.89 7.31
N THR A 43 6.05 0.79 7.77
CA THR A 43 5.78 -0.56 7.27
C THR A 43 5.84 -1.53 8.42
N GLN A 44 4.72 -2.13 8.82
CA GLN A 44 4.64 -2.76 10.15
C GLN A 44 3.93 -4.11 10.15
N ALA A 45 3.61 -4.67 8.97
CA ALA A 45 2.86 -5.91 8.79
C ALA A 45 1.57 -5.96 9.65
N CYS A 46 0.97 -4.79 9.89
CA CYS A 46 -0.17 -4.58 10.78
C CYS A 46 0.00 -5.10 12.22
N SER A 47 1.24 -5.07 12.74
CA SER A 47 1.61 -5.39 14.11
C SER A 47 2.10 -4.17 14.89
N HIS A 48 1.70 -4.08 16.16
CA HIS A 48 2.28 -3.13 17.12
C HIS A 48 3.76 -3.45 17.46
N VAL A 49 4.24 -4.67 17.21
CA VAL A 49 5.65 -5.04 17.44
C VAL A 49 6.61 -4.23 16.55
N LEU A 50 6.14 -3.78 15.39
CA LEU A 50 6.92 -2.98 14.45
C LEU A 50 6.60 -1.47 14.55
N ASP A 51 5.98 -0.99 15.63
CA ASP A 51 5.59 0.42 15.75
C ASP A 51 6.75 1.41 15.64
N GLY A 52 6.66 2.32 14.68
CA GLY A 52 7.69 3.26 14.27
C GLY A 52 8.65 2.75 13.17
N PHE A 53 8.54 1.49 12.72
CA PHE A 53 9.46 0.94 11.72
C PHE A 53 9.30 1.62 10.34
N ARG A 54 10.38 2.28 9.92
CA ARG A 54 10.54 2.92 8.62
C ARG A 54 11.75 2.31 7.92
N PRO A 55 11.55 1.40 6.96
CA PRO A 55 12.65 0.75 6.24
C PRO A 55 13.64 1.76 5.64
N ARG A 56 14.93 1.43 5.72
CA ARG A 56 16.03 2.13 5.03
C ARG A 56 16.38 1.49 3.68
N TYR A 57 15.42 0.77 3.11
CA TYR A 57 15.50 0.04 1.86
C TYR A 57 14.10 -0.08 1.26
N GLU A 58 14.04 -0.26 -0.05
CA GLU A 58 12.83 -0.51 -0.83
C GLU A 58 12.74 -2.01 -1.17
N SER A 59 11.55 -2.61 -1.14
CA SER A 59 11.41 -4.02 -1.55
C SER A 59 11.60 -4.18 -3.06
N THR A 60 12.06 -5.33 -3.54
CA THR A 60 12.25 -5.57 -4.99
C THR A 60 10.96 -5.35 -5.78
N VAL A 61 9.80 -5.73 -5.22
CA VAL A 61 8.50 -5.56 -5.88
C VAL A 61 8.17 -4.09 -6.07
N THR A 62 8.28 -3.29 -5.00
CA THR A 62 7.98 -1.85 -5.05
C THR A 62 9.03 -1.08 -5.87
N SER A 63 10.31 -1.44 -5.80
CA SER A 63 11.35 -0.90 -6.69
C SER A 63 10.98 -1.06 -8.17
N ASN A 64 10.49 -2.23 -8.58
CA ASN A 64 10.07 -2.47 -9.97
C ASN A 64 8.84 -1.62 -10.33
N LEU A 65 7.83 -1.56 -9.46
CA LEU A 65 6.64 -0.72 -9.68
C LEU A 65 6.99 0.77 -9.83
N TRP A 66 7.96 1.28 -9.07
CA TRP A 66 8.44 2.66 -9.20
C TRP A 66 9.24 2.90 -10.47
N ALA A 67 10.02 1.91 -10.93
CA ALA A 67 10.73 1.97 -12.21
C ALA A 67 9.75 2.05 -13.39
N ASP A 68 8.66 1.29 -13.34
CA ASP A 68 7.58 1.29 -14.35
C ASP A 68 6.64 2.51 -14.26
N GLY A 69 6.84 3.43 -13.30
CA GLY A 69 6.13 4.70 -13.19
C GLY A 69 4.86 4.70 -12.33
N ALA A 70 4.59 3.63 -11.56
CA ALA A 70 3.41 3.56 -10.70
C ALA A 70 3.49 4.53 -9.51
N VAL A 71 2.32 4.94 -8.99
CA VAL A 71 2.18 5.98 -7.95
C VAL A 71 1.68 5.39 -6.62
N MET A 72 2.39 5.64 -5.53
CA MET A 72 2.05 5.10 -4.20
C MET A 72 0.98 5.92 -3.46
N LEU A 73 -0.22 5.39 -3.28
CA LEU A 73 -1.26 6.00 -2.43
C LEU A 73 -1.02 5.79 -0.92
N GLY A 74 -0.46 4.64 -0.55
CA GLY A 74 -0.14 4.30 0.84
C GLY A 74 -0.08 2.80 1.11
N LYS A 75 -0.11 2.45 2.39
CA LYS A 75 -0.14 1.07 2.88
C LYS A 75 -1.57 0.56 3.05
N LEU A 76 -1.79 -0.72 2.78
CA LEU A 76 -3.07 -1.42 2.94
C LEU A 76 -3.01 -2.39 4.12
N ASN A 77 -4.13 -2.47 4.84
CA ASN A 77 -4.29 -3.31 6.03
C ASN A 77 -4.20 -4.81 5.71
N MET A 78 -3.82 -5.60 6.71
CA MET A 78 -3.62 -7.06 6.62
C MET A 78 -3.72 -7.71 8.00
N ASP A 79 -3.98 -9.02 8.04
CA ASP A 79 -3.75 -9.86 9.21
C ASP A 79 -2.31 -9.66 9.74
N GLU A 80 -2.15 -9.65 11.06
CA GLU A 80 -0.86 -9.39 11.72
C GLU A 80 0.20 -10.40 11.25
N PHE A 81 1.36 -9.91 10.78
CA PHE A 81 2.42 -10.71 10.16
C PHE A 81 1.96 -11.64 9.01
N ALA A 82 0.82 -11.33 8.37
CA ALA A 82 0.13 -12.18 7.39
C ALA A 82 -0.36 -13.53 7.95
N MET A 83 -0.49 -13.66 9.28
CA MET A 83 -0.98 -14.85 9.96
C MET A 83 -2.49 -14.75 10.18
N GLY A 84 -3.24 -15.01 9.11
CA GLY A 84 -4.70 -15.03 9.12
C GLY A 84 -5.29 -14.98 7.71
N SER A 85 -6.61 -15.11 7.63
CA SER A 85 -7.37 -15.07 6.37
C SER A 85 -8.60 -14.16 6.41
N SER A 86 -8.94 -13.58 7.56
CA SER A 86 -10.15 -12.76 7.77
C SER A 86 -9.87 -11.27 7.95
N ASN A 87 -8.59 -10.86 8.09
CA ASN A 87 -8.13 -9.52 8.45
C ASN A 87 -8.41 -9.10 9.91
N GLU A 88 -8.99 -9.97 10.72
CA GLU A 88 -9.45 -9.64 12.07
C GLU A 88 -8.33 -9.49 13.09
N THR A 89 -7.16 -10.09 12.83
CA THR A 89 -5.98 -10.02 13.70
C THR A 89 -5.20 -8.71 13.56
N SER A 90 -5.54 -7.84 12.61
CA SER A 90 -4.84 -6.56 12.43
C SER A 90 -4.89 -5.71 13.70
N TYR A 91 -3.73 -5.25 14.16
CA TYR A 91 -3.65 -4.29 15.27
C TYR A 91 -4.39 -2.97 14.98
N TYR A 92 -4.55 -2.60 13.70
CA TYR A 92 -5.30 -1.41 13.28
C TYR A 92 -6.80 -1.65 13.12
N GLY A 93 -7.28 -2.83 13.51
CA GLY A 93 -8.67 -3.25 13.44
C GLY A 93 -9.04 -3.94 12.12
N PRO A 94 -10.14 -4.71 12.08
CA PRO A 94 -10.58 -5.46 10.91
C PRO A 94 -10.99 -4.54 9.75
N VAL A 95 -10.66 -4.92 8.51
CA VAL A 95 -11.32 -4.32 7.34
C VAL A 95 -12.73 -4.90 7.15
N ILE A 96 -13.63 -4.06 6.64
CA ILE A 96 -15.00 -4.43 6.32
C ILE A 96 -15.08 -4.88 4.86
N ASN A 97 -15.78 -5.98 4.60
CA ASN A 97 -16.07 -6.41 3.24
C ASN A 97 -16.98 -5.38 2.52
N PRO A 98 -16.56 -4.76 1.40
CA PRO A 98 -17.34 -3.71 0.74
C PRO A 98 -18.70 -4.21 0.24
N TRP A 99 -18.82 -5.51 -0.10
CA TRP A 99 -20.07 -6.14 -0.56
C TRP A 99 -21.05 -6.44 0.59
N ARG A 100 -20.58 -6.39 1.85
CA ARG A 100 -21.39 -6.66 3.05
C ARG A 100 -21.58 -5.44 3.96
N ARG A 101 -21.02 -4.28 3.61
CA ARG A 101 -21.03 -3.06 4.43
C ARG A 101 -22.42 -2.60 4.94
N SER A 102 -23.50 -2.96 4.24
CA SER A 102 -24.90 -2.66 4.62
C SER A 102 -25.64 -3.83 5.29
N ARG A 103 -24.94 -4.91 5.66
CA ARG A 103 -25.49 -6.11 6.31
C ARG A 103 -25.10 -6.14 7.79
N VAL A 104 -25.79 -6.97 8.56
CA VAL A 104 -25.55 -7.18 10.00
C VAL A 104 -24.18 -7.86 10.25
N ASP A 105 -23.76 -8.70 9.30
CA ASP A 105 -22.42 -9.30 9.26
C ASP A 105 -21.57 -8.61 8.18
N THR A 106 -20.43 -8.05 8.60
CA THR A 106 -19.49 -7.28 7.78
C THR A 106 -18.13 -7.99 7.59
N VAL A 107 -17.97 -9.20 8.12
CA VAL A 107 -16.70 -9.95 8.13
C VAL A 107 -16.24 -10.29 6.70
N VAL A 108 -14.93 -10.36 6.50
CA VAL A 108 -14.33 -10.62 5.19
C VAL A 108 -14.61 -12.05 4.72
N MET A 109 -14.45 -13.03 5.63
CA MET A 109 -14.69 -14.45 5.40
C MET A 109 -15.99 -14.91 6.09
N PRO A 110 -16.67 -15.94 5.57
CA PRO A 110 -17.84 -16.56 6.19
C PRO A 110 -17.49 -17.53 7.32
#